data_AF-A0A3G8R3K7-F1
#
_entry.id   AF-A0A3G8R3K7-F1
#
_cell.length_a   1.000
_cell.length_b   1.000
_cell.length_c   1.000
_cell.angle_alpha   90.00
_cell.angle_beta   90.00
_cell.angle_gamma   90.00
#
_symmetry.space_group_name_H-M   'P 1'
#
loop_
_entity.id
_entity.type
_entity.pdbx_description
1 polymer ?
#
loop_
_entity_poly.entity_id
_entity_poly.type
_entity_poly.pdbx_seq_one_letter_code
_entity_poly.pdbx_strand_id
1 'polypeptide(L)'
;MAALTEAQMRICANACITRYERGEGDIATIMGGYALNEEEREQVMKIILSKRSDLVAGNVDNSLSTDAPNEQEETVKWYNSIFRKKTV
;
A
#
# COMPACT_ATOMS: atom_id res chain seq x y z
N MET A 1 -14.93 -17.41 4.08
CA MET A 1 -13.46 -17.25 4.05
C MET A 1 -12.93 -17.66 5.42
N ALA A 2 -11.82 -18.40 5.49
CA ALA A 2 -11.23 -18.76 6.78
C ALA A 2 -10.63 -17.50 7.41
N ALA A 3 -11.03 -17.19 8.64
CA ALA A 3 -10.46 -16.08 9.39
C ALA A 3 -8.97 -16.36 9.68
N LEU A 4 -8.13 -15.34 9.58
CA LEU A 4 -6.73 -15.42 9.95
C LEU A 4 -6.60 -15.71 11.44
N THR A 5 -5.74 -16.67 11.77
CA THR A 5 -5.36 -16.95 13.16
C THR A 5 -4.53 -15.79 13.73
N GLU A 6 -4.51 -15.67 15.05
CA GLU A 6 -3.69 -14.65 15.73
C GLU A 6 -2.21 -14.72 15.33
N ALA A 7 -1.67 -15.92 15.16
CA ALA A 7 -0.30 -16.12 14.69
C ALA A 7 -0.08 -15.53 13.29
N GLN A 8 -1.02 -15.73 12.37
CA GLN A 8 -0.95 -15.15 11.02
C GLN A 8 -1.06 -13.63 11.04
N MET A 9 -1.91 -13.06 11.88
CA MET A 9 -2.01 -11.60 12.05
C MET A 9 -0.71 -11.00 12.60
N ARG A 10 -0.05 -11.67 13.55
CA ARG A 10 1.27 -11.26 14.04
C ARG A 10 2.35 -11.31 12.94
N ILE A 11 2.34 -12.33 12.10
CA ILE A 11 3.25 -12.43 10.94
C ILE A 11 2.97 -11.30 9.95
N CYS A 12 1.70 -11.03 9.65
CA CYS A 12 1.29 -9.95 8.75
C CYS A 12 1.76 -8.59 9.27
N ALA A 13 1.57 -8.30 10.56
CA ALA A 13 2.04 -7.06 11.18
C ALA A 13 3.56 -6.88 11.05
N ASN A 14 4.35 -7.93 11.32
CA ASN A 14 5.80 -7.88 11.16
C ASN A 14 6.23 -7.65 9.70
N ALA A 15 5.54 -8.30 8.76
CA ALA A 15 5.80 -8.11 7.34
C ALA A 15 5.51 -6.66 6.92
N CYS A 16 4.41 -6.07 7.40
CA CYS A 16 4.08 -4.67 7.14
C CYS A 16 5.16 -3.72 7.67
N ILE A 17 5.61 -3.92 8.92
CA ILE A 17 6.71 -3.13 9.51
C ILE A 17 8.00 -3.25 8.70
N THR A 18 8.37 -4.47 8.30
CA THR A 18 9.60 -4.70 7.52
C THR A 18 9.56 -3.97 6.17
N ARG A 19 8.41 -3.99 5.48
CA ARG A 19 8.22 -3.30 4.20
C ARG A 19 8.22 -1.78 4.38
N TYR A 20 7.65 -1.29 5.48
CA TYR A 20 7.72 0.12 5.85
C TYR A 20 9.16 0.58 6.09
N GLU A 21 9.95 -0.19 6.85
CA GLU A 21 11.38 0.09 7.10
C GLU A 21 12.23 0.07 5.83
N ARG A 22 11.80 -0.68 4.80
CA ARG A 22 12.42 -0.67 3.47
C ARG A 22 12.03 0.53 2.60
N GLY A 23 11.12 1.38 3.08
CA GLY A 23 10.63 2.53 2.33
C GLY A 23 9.68 2.17 1.18
N GLU A 24 9.03 1.00 1.24
CA GLU A 24 8.10 0.55 0.18
C GLU A 24 6.77 1.33 0.16
N GLY A 25 6.52 2.17 1.16
CA GLY A 25 5.33 3.00 1.26
C GLY A 25 4.89 3.19 2.70
N ASP A 26 3.75 3.85 2.88
CA ASP A 26 3.06 3.94 4.16
C ASP A 26 2.41 2.60 4.55
N ILE A 27 2.17 2.45 5.85
CA ILE A 27 1.60 1.21 6.43
C ILE A 27 0.23 0.91 5.83
N ALA A 28 -0.60 1.92 5.55
CA ALA A 28 -1.95 1.71 5.04
C ALA A 28 -1.91 1.18 3.59
N THR A 29 -1.03 1.71 2.74
CA THR A 29 -0.77 1.18 1.39
C THR A 29 -0.22 -0.24 1.44
N ILE A 30 0.78 -0.50 2.29
CA ILE A 30 1.37 -1.84 2.44
C ILE A 30 0.31 -2.84 2.91
N MET A 31 -0.50 -2.48 3.90
CA MET A 31 -1.59 -3.31 4.41
C MET A 31 -2.68 -3.55 3.36
N GLY A 32 -2.94 -2.57 2.48
CA GLY A 32 -3.85 -2.73 1.34
C GLY A 32 -3.41 -3.80 0.33
N GLY A 33 -2.13 -4.18 0.32
CA GLY A 33 -1.61 -5.27 -0.50
C GLY A 33 -1.92 -6.68 0.03
N TYR A 34 -2.45 -6.80 1.25
CA TYR A 34 -2.84 -8.07 1.86
C TYR A 34 -4.36 -8.27 1.76
N ALA A 35 -4.78 -9.51 1.51
CA ALA A 35 -6.19 -9.88 1.51
C ALA A 35 -6.71 -10.04 2.95
N LEU A 36 -6.88 -8.91 3.64
CA LEU A 36 -7.42 -8.82 5.00
C LEU A 36 -8.88 -8.33 4.95
N ASN A 37 -9.73 -8.87 5.82
CA ASN A 37 -11.03 -8.26 6.09
C ASN A 37 -10.89 -7.07 7.06
N GLU A 38 -11.96 -6.28 7.27
CA GLU A 38 -11.91 -5.08 8.11
C GLU A 38 -11.46 -5.38 9.55
N GLU A 39 -11.99 -6.45 10.14
CA GLU A 39 -11.67 -6.86 11.52
C GLU A 39 -10.19 -7.28 11.66
N GLU A 40 -9.69 -8.07 10.71
CA GLU A 40 -8.29 -8.48 10.64
C GLU A 40 -7.38 -7.27 10.42
N ARG A 41 -7.82 -6.31 9.62
CA ARG A 41 -7.09 -5.06 9.35
C ARG A 41 -6.93 -4.24 10.62
N GLU A 42 -8.00 -4.05 11.38
CA GLU A 42 -7.96 -3.37 12.67
C GLU A 42 -7.03 -4.08 13.67
N GLN A 43 -7.11 -5.41 13.74
CA GLN A 43 -6.25 -6.20 14.64
C GLN A 43 -4.77 -6.11 14.24
N VAL A 44 -4.45 -6.22 12.95
CA VAL A 44 -3.08 -6.06 12.45
C VAL A 44 -2.57 -4.65 12.74
N MET A 45 -3.38 -3.62 12.50
CA MET A 45 -3.00 -2.23 12.81
C MET A 45 -2.72 -2.04 14.30
N LYS A 46 -3.55 -2.62 15.18
CA LYS A 46 -3.33 -2.59 16.63
C LYS A 46 -2.01 -3.25 17.04
N ILE A 47 -1.66 -4.38 16.42
CA ILE A 47 -0.38 -5.06 16.67
C ILE A 47 0.80 -4.19 16.21
N ILE A 48 0.68 -3.54 15.05
CA ILE A 48 1.71 -2.65 14.51
C ILE A 48 1.94 -1.48 15.47
N LEU A 49 0.86 -0.78 15.87
CA LEU A 49 0.94 0.36 16.80
C LEU A 49 1.47 -0.03 18.18
N SER A 50 1.21 -1.27 18.63
CA SER A 50 1.78 -1.78 19.87
C SER A 50 3.30 -1.99 19.80
N LYS A 51 3.86 -2.26 18.62
CA LYS A 51 5.31 -2.48 18.42
C LYS A 51 6.05 -1.21 18.03
N ARG A 52 5.36 -0.36 17.29
CA ARG A 52 5.88 0.86 16.70
C ARG A 52 4.90 1.99 17.02
N SER A 53 4.88 2.39 18.28
CA SER A 53 4.05 3.51 18.75
C SER A 53 4.46 4.86 18.16
N ASP A 54 5.64 4.92 17.55
CA ASP A 54 6.16 6.03 16.75
C ASP A 54 5.39 6.20 15.43
N LEU A 55 4.77 5.13 14.92
CA LEU A 55 3.94 5.18 13.72
C LEU A 55 2.59 5.76 14.14
N VAL A 56 2.49 7.09 14.11
CA VAL A 56 1.22 7.79 14.39
C VAL A 56 0.16 7.25 13.43
N ALA A 57 -0.97 6.79 13.96
CA ALA A 57 -2.13 6.27 13.21
C ALA A 57 -2.85 7.34 12.36
N GLY A 58 -2.18 8.41 12.01
CA GLY A 58 -2.76 9.62 11.46
C GLY A 58 -1.71 10.69 11.37
N ASN A 59 -0.83 10.57 10.38
CA ASN A 59 -0.41 11.74 9.65
C ASN A 59 -0.02 11.36 8.21
N VAL A 60 -1.03 11.06 7.39
CA VAL A 60 -0.96 11.44 5.98
C VAL A 60 -1.09 12.97 5.97
N ASP A 61 -0.06 13.65 6.48
CA ASP A 61 0.21 15.00 6.01
C ASP A 61 0.62 14.73 4.59
N ASN A 62 -0.30 15.11 3.72
CA ASN A 62 -0.15 15.29 2.31
C ASN A 62 1.13 16.10 2.04
N SER A 63 2.28 15.45 2.16
CA SER A 63 3.52 15.82 1.47
C SER A 63 3.35 15.38 0.03
N LEU A 64 2.30 15.92 -0.59
CA LEU A 64 2.29 16.30 -1.98
C LEU A 64 3.35 17.39 -2.14
N SER A 65 4.63 16.99 -2.03
CA SER A 65 5.71 17.76 -2.62
C SER A 65 5.70 17.37 -4.09
N THR A 66 4.88 18.12 -4.82
CA THR A 66 5.09 18.61 -6.19
C THR A 66 6.27 18.04 -6.98
N ASP A 67 5.95 17.69 -8.23
CA ASP A 67 6.82 17.42 -9.38
C ASP A 67 7.14 15.94 -9.69
N ALA A 68 6.09 15.16 -9.98
CA ALA A 68 6.20 14.15 -11.04
C ALA A 68 5.56 14.72 -12.32
N PRO A 69 6.33 15.04 -13.38
CA PRO A 69 5.71 15.21 -14.68
C PRO A 69 5.08 13.87 -15.05
N ASN A 70 3.92 13.96 -15.69
CA ASN A 70 3.00 12.89 -15.96
C ASN A 70 3.57 11.84 -16.95
N GLU A 71 4.49 10.98 -16.50
CA GLU A 71 5.04 9.87 -17.29
C GLU A 71 3.96 8.85 -17.68
N GLN A 72 2.84 8.82 -16.94
CA GLN A 72 1.69 7.96 -17.26
C GLN A 72 0.92 8.46 -18.49
N GLU A 73 0.78 9.77 -18.74
CA GLU A 73 0.18 10.24 -20.00
C GLU A 73 1.05 9.95 -21.22
N GLU A 74 2.36 10.09 -21.10
CA GLU A 74 3.29 9.87 -22.23
C GLU A 74 3.36 8.39 -22.61
N THR A 75 3.41 7.49 -21.63
CA THR A 75 3.36 6.04 -21.88
C THR A 75 2.03 5.61 -22.48
N VAL A 76 0.91 6.17 -22.03
CA VAL A 76 -0.42 5.92 -22.61
C VAL A 76 -0.54 6.48 -24.03
N LYS A 77 0.05 7.65 -24.32
CA LYS A 77 0.12 8.22 -25.68
C LYS A 77 0.99 7.39 -26.61
N TRP A 78 2.17 6.94 -26.14
CA TRP A 78 3.04 6.05 -26.91
C TRP A 78 2.37 4.72 -27.22
N TYR A 79 1.73 4.08 -26.24
CA TYR A 79 0.99 2.84 -26.42
C TYR A 79 -0.12 3.01 -27.48
N ASN A 80 -0.94 4.06 -27.37
CA ASN A 80 -1.99 4.34 -28.35
C ASN A 80 -1.42 4.66 -29.75
N SER A 81 -0.24 5.29 -29.85
CA SER A 81 0.43 5.58 -31.13
C SER A 81 0.95 4.34 -31.84
N ILE A 82 1.42 3.32 -31.10
CA ILE A 82 1.94 2.08 -31.67
C ILE A 82 0.79 1.15 -32.08
N PHE A 83 -0.23 1.02 -31.24
CA PHE A 83 -1.26 0.00 -31.41
C PHE A 83 -2.50 0.48 -32.16
N ARG A 84 -2.78 1.79 -32.23
CA ARG A 84 -3.92 2.31 -32.98
C ARG A 84 -3.59 2.55 -34.45
N LYS A 85 -3.27 1.48 -35.18
CA LYS A 85 -3.37 1.47 -36.65
C LYS A 85 -4.73 0.92 -37.08
N LYS A 86 -5.61 1.88 -37.42
CA LYS A 86 -6.57 1.83 -38.54
C LYS A 86 -7.59 0.70 -38.54
N THR A 87 -8.75 0.96 -37.93
CA THR A 87 -10.02 0.42 -38.44
C THR A 87 -10.30 1.10 -39.78
N VAL A 88 -10.45 0.28 -40.83
CA VAL A 88 -10.92 0.66 -42.17
C VAL A 88 -12.33 1.23 -42.09
#